data_AF-A0A2G6J760-F1
#
_entry.id   AF-A0A2G6J760-F1
#
_cell.length_a   1.000
_cell.length_b   1.000
_cell.length_c   1.000
_cell.angle_alpha   90.00
_cell.angle_beta   90.00
_cell.angle_gamma   90.00
#
_symmetry.space_group_name_H-M   'P 1'
#
loop_
_entity.id
_entity.type
_entity.pdbx_description
1 polymer ?
#
loop_
_entity_poly.entity_id
_entity_poly.type
_entity_poly.pdbx_seq_one_letter_code
_entity_poly.pdbx_strand_id
1 'polypeptide(L)'
;MSDSAAAEPRRAPLPAGGEASTTLQPVHRVLRALSHASIFFYAGIWLIVLVVVGTVAQAEIGLYLAQQKYFGNWLLWLGPIPLPGGQLTMAVVVVNLTLSLIYRSKWRFD
;
A
#
# COMPACT_ATOMS: atom_id res chain seq x y z
N MET A 1 -7.11 45.36 58.94
CA MET A 1 -7.66 45.80 57.64
C MET A 1 -6.49 46.24 56.79
N SER A 2 -6.05 45.58 55.74
CA SER A 2 -6.57 44.44 55.00
C SER A 2 -5.42 44.00 54.08
N ASP A 3 -4.70 42.95 54.47
CA ASP A 3 -3.81 42.22 53.56
C ASP A 3 -4.71 41.50 52.55
N SER A 4 -5.07 42.19 51.48
CA SER A 4 -5.77 41.61 50.34
C SER A 4 -4.72 41.00 49.43
N ALA A 5 -4.26 39.80 49.80
CA ALA A 5 -3.55 38.89 48.94
C ALA A 5 -4.42 38.64 47.70
N ALA A 6 -4.15 39.37 46.62
CA ALA A 6 -4.69 39.07 45.30
C ALA A 6 -4.14 37.70 44.89
N ALA A 7 -4.92 36.66 45.14
CA ALA A 7 -4.63 35.30 44.75
C ALA A 7 -4.48 35.24 43.23
N GLU A 8 -3.23 35.18 42.78
CA GLU A 8 -2.88 34.89 41.39
C GLU A 8 -3.56 33.56 41.02
N PRO A 9 -4.37 33.50 39.94
CA PRO A 9 -5.01 32.25 39.56
C PRO A 9 -3.91 31.29 39.14
N ARG A 10 -3.63 30.30 40.01
CA ARG A 10 -2.68 29.21 39.79
C ARG A 10 -2.98 28.61 38.43
N ARG A 11 -2.20 29.00 37.42
CA ARG A 11 -2.36 28.52 36.04
C ARG A 11 -2.29 27.00 36.11
N ALA A 12 -3.37 26.34 35.70
CA ALA A 12 -3.33 24.90 35.47
C ALA A 12 -2.12 24.62 34.56
N PRO A 13 -1.30 23.60 34.87
CA PRO A 13 -0.25 23.18 33.95
C PRO A 13 -0.87 22.97 32.58
N LEU A 14 -0.47 23.79 31.60
CA LEU A 14 -0.86 23.59 30.22
C LEU A 14 -0.50 22.14 29.86
N PRO A 15 -1.42 21.34 29.31
CA PRO A 15 -1.08 19.99 28.87
C PRO A 15 0.12 20.11 27.93
N ALA A 16 1.23 19.49 28.34
CA ALA A 16 2.48 19.53 27.59
C ALA A 16 2.18 19.10 26.15
N GLY A 17 2.50 19.97 25.19
CA GLY A 17 2.32 19.74 23.76
C GLY A 17 3.27 18.65 23.24
N GLY A 18 3.07 17.41 23.67
CA GLY A 18 3.88 16.25 23.30
C GLY A 18 3.08 14.97 23.01
N GLU A 19 1.84 14.87 23.48
CA GLU A 19 1.09 13.60 23.45
C GLU A 19 0.43 13.30 22.08
N ALA A 20 0.24 14.31 21.22
CA ALA A 20 -0.48 14.13 19.95
C ALA A 20 0.37 13.55 18.79
N SER A 21 1.69 13.40 18.96
CA SER A 21 2.60 13.05 17.85
C SER A 21 2.89 11.56 17.68
N THR A 22 2.40 10.71 18.59
CA THR A 22 2.81 9.30 18.69
C THR A 22 1.92 8.33 17.89
N THR A 23 0.67 8.69 17.56
CA THR A 23 -0.33 7.75 17.01
C THR A 23 -0.33 7.60 15.47
N LEU A 24 0.33 8.49 14.73
CA LEU A 24 0.33 8.49 13.23
C LEU A 24 1.64 7.99 12.59
N GLN A 25 2.63 7.64 13.39
CA GLN A 25 3.96 7.18 12.94
C GLN A 25 3.97 5.88 12.10
N PRO A 26 3.13 4.85 12.33
CA PRO A 26 3.26 3.60 11.57
C PRO A 26 2.66 3.72 10.15
N VAL A 27 1.55 4.43 10.00
CA VAL A 27 0.81 4.53 8.73
C VAL A 27 1.62 5.25 7.65
N HIS A 28 2.24 6.39 7.99
CA HIS A 28 3.05 7.13 7.02
C HIS A 28 4.27 6.33 6.54
N ARG A 29 4.82 5.45 7.40
CA ARG A 29 5.97 4.61 7.08
C ARG A 29 5.59 3.48 6.13
N VAL A 30 4.46 2.82 6.38
CA VAL A 30 3.91 1.80 5.48
C VAL A 30 3.58 2.41 4.13
N LEU A 31 2.90 3.57 4.09
CA LEU A 31 2.58 4.27 2.85
C LEU A 31 3.86 4.62 2.05
N ARG A 32 4.90 5.14 2.71
CA ARG A 32 6.17 5.47 2.05
C ARG A 32 6.90 4.22 1.51
N ALA A 33 6.85 3.11 2.24
CA ALA A 33 7.42 1.83 1.79
C ALA A 33 6.63 1.25 0.61
N LEU A 34 5.29 1.35 0.66
CA LEU A 34 4.40 0.89 -0.40
C LEU A 34 4.48 1.76 -1.66
N SER A 35 4.92 3.03 -1.55
CA SER A 35 5.21 3.93 -2.67
C SER A 35 6.61 3.72 -3.29
N HIS A 36 7.30 2.62 -3.00
CA HIS A 36 8.60 2.33 -3.61
C HIS A 36 8.42 1.62 -4.96
N ALA A 37 9.01 2.18 -6.02
CA ALA A 37 8.87 1.67 -7.39
C ALA A 37 9.43 0.24 -7.58
N SER A 38 10.24 -0.27 -6.64
CA SER A 38 10.74 -1.65 -6.69
C SER A 38 9.61 -2.69 -6.68
N ILE A 39 8.50 -2.41 -5.98
CA ILE A 39 7.36 -3.33 -5.89
C ILE A 39 6.76 -3.55 -7.28
N PHE A 40 6.63 -2.48 -8.07
CA PHE A 40 6.21 -2.58 -9.47
C PHE A 40 7.14 -3.45 -10.30
N PHE A 41 8.46 -3.31 -10.16
CA PHE A 41 9.40 -4.14 -10.92
C PHE A 41 9.29 -5.63 -10.58
N TYR A 42 9.24 -5.99 -9.29
CA TYR A 42 9.07 -7.39 -8.89
C TYR A 42 7.71 -7.96 -9.33
N ALA A 43 6.63 -7.19 -9.15
CA ALA A 43 5.31 -7.58 -9.62
C ALA A 43 5.25 -7.71 -11.14
N GLY A 44 5.93 -6.83 -11.89
CA GLY A 44 6.05 -6.90 -13.34
C GLY A 44 6.78 -8.14 -13.82
N ILE A 45 7.92 -8.48 -13.21
CA ILE A 45 8.62 -9.74 -13.50
C ILE A 45 7.71 -10.94 -13.24
N TRP A 46 6.96 -10.94 -12.13
CA TRP A 46 5.99 -11.99 -11.84
C TRP A 46 4.86 -12.06 -12.87
N LEU A 47 4.33 -10.93 -13.34
CA LEU A 47 3.34 -10.89 -14.42
C LEU A 47 3.89 -11.48 -15.72
N ILE A 48 5.16 -11.27 -16.05
CA ILE A 48 5.78 -11.90 -17.23
C ILE A 48 5.78 -13.42 -17.08
N VAL A 49 6.14 -13.94 -15.89
CA VAL A 49 6.09 -15.39 -15.61
C VAL A 49 4.66 -15.91 -15.77
N LEU A 50 3.67 -15.23 -15.21
CA LEU A 50 2.26 -15.60 -15.35
C LEU A 50 1.79 -15.57 -16.81
N VAL A 51 2.26 -14.60 -17.62
CA VAL A 51 1.96 -14.53 -19.05
C VAL A 51 2.54 -15.72 -19.79
N VAL A 52 3.82 -16.04 -19.60
CA VAL A 52 4.44 -17.19 -20.29
C VAL A 52 3.71 -18.49 -19.93
N VAL A 53 3.49 -18.76 -18.63
CA VAL A 53 2.79 -19.96 -18.18
C VAL A 53 1.34 -19.98 -18.68
N GLY A 54 0.65 -18.84 -18.60
CA GLY A 54 -0.72 -18.68 -19.06
C GLY A 54 -0.85 -18.91 -20.58
N THR A 55 0.11 -18.44 -21.37
CA THR A 55 0.14 -18.65 -22.83
C THR A 55 0.40 -20.10 -23.21
N VAL A 56 1.31 -20.78 -22.49
CA VAL A 56 1.52 -22.23 -22.68
C VAL A 56 0.24 -22.99 -22.35
N ALA A 57 -0.38 -22.71 -21.21
CA ALA A 57 -1.64 -23.36 -20.82
C ALA A 57 -2.79 -23.03 -21.77
N GLN A 58 -2.85 -21.79 -22.28
CA GLN A 58 -3.87 -21.34 -23.24
C GLN A 58 -3.88 -22.17 -24.52
N ALA A 59 -2.75 -22.72 -24.95
CA ALA A 59 -2.69 -23.61 -26.11
C ALA A 59 -3.52 -24.89 -25.92
N GLU A 60 -3.69 -25.35 -24.67
CA GLU A 60 -4.40 -26.58 -24.33
C GLU A 60 -5.85 -26.32 -23.89
N ILE A 61 -6.07 -25.35 -23.00
CA ILE A 61 -7.39 -25.12 -22.37
C ILE A 61 -8.20 -23.99 -23.03
N GLY A 62 -7.60 -23.29 -23.98
CA GLY A 62 -8.20 -22.13 -24.65
C GLY A 62 -8.08 -20.83 -23.86
N LEU A 63 -8.31 -19.72 -24.56
CA LEU A 63 -8.06 -18.35 -24.07
C LEU A 63 -8.90 -17.99 -22.85
N TYR A 64 -10.21 -18.25 -22.89
CA TYR A 64 -11.12 -17.84 -21.81
C TYR A 64 -10.80 -18.54 -20.48
N LEU A 65 -10.58 -19.86 -20.53
CA LEU A 65 -10.25 -20.63 -19.32
C LEU A 65 -8.86 -20.31 -18.79
N ALA A 66 -7.88 -20.09 -19.67
CA ALA A 66 -6.56 -19.64 -19.25
C ALA A 66 -6.59 -18.25 -18.60
N GLN A 67 -7.39 -17.32 -19.16
CA GLN A 67 -7.59 -16.01 -18.56
C GLN A 67 -8.17 -16.14 -17.15
N GLN A 68 -9.26 -16.90 -16.98
CA GLN A 68 -9.90 -17.05 -15.67
C GLN A 68 -8.96 -17.69 -14.64
N LYS A 69 -8.22 -18.72 -15.04
CA LYS A 69 -7.35 -19.49 -14.15
C LYS A 69 -6.11 -18.72 -13.72
N TYR A 70 -5.43 -18.04 -14.65
CA TYR A 70 -4.15 -17.38 -14.37
C TYR A 70 -4.30 -15.89 -14.07
N PHE A 71 -5.21 -15.19 -14.73
CA PHE A 71 -5.35 -13.73 -14.64
C PHE A 71 -6.57 -13.27 -13.86
N GLY A 72 -7.67 -14.00 -13.89
CA GLY A 72 -8.91 -13.68 -13.17
C GLY A 72 -8.96 -14.24 -11.74
N ASN A 73 -7.90 -14.91 -11.30
CA ASN A 73 -7.86 -15.51 -9.97
C ASN A 73 -6.93 -14.74 -9.03
N TRP A 74 -7.28 -14.73 -7.76
CA TRP A 74 -6.50 -14.04 -6.72
C TRP A 74 -5.30 -14.87 -6.29
N LEU A 75 -5.51 -16.16 -6.05
CA LEU A 75 -4.47 -17.12 -5.69
C LEU A 75 -4.47 -18.27 -6.70
N LEU A 76 -3.29 -18.54 -7.26
CA LEU A 76 -3.00 -19.69 -8.08
C LEU A 76 -2.45 -20.80 -7.20
N TRP A 77 -3.11 -21.97 -7.22
CA TRP A 77 -2.62 -23.13 -6.50
C TRP A 77 -1.75 -23.97 -7.43
N LEU A 78 -0.44 -23.97 -7.16
CA LEU A 78 0.50 -24.88 -7.82
C LEU A 78 0.79 -26.04 -6.87
N GLY A 79 -0.10 -27.03 -6.88
CA GLY A 79 -0.13 -28.06 -5.84
C GLY A 79 -0.49 -27.46 -4.47
N PRO A 80 0.29 -27.71 -3.40
CA PRO A 80 0.01 -27.17 -2.06
C PRO A 80 0.48 -25.72 -1.86
N ILE A 81 1.17 -25.11 -2.84
CA ILE A 81 1.76 -23.78 -2.70
C ILE A 81 0.81 -22.73 -3.28
N PRO A 82 0.31 -21.79 -2.45
CA PRO A 82 -0.44 -20.64 -2.96
C PRO A 82 0.52 -19.61 -3.56
N LEU A 83 0.32 -19.31 -4.84
CA LEU A 83 1.04 -18.28 -5.57
C LEU A 83 0.11 -17.10 -5.87
N PRO A 84 0.64 -15.87 -5.97
CA PRO A 84 -0.17 -14.72 -6.34
C PRO A 84 -0.68 -14.88 -7.77
N GLY A 85 -2.00 -14.82 -7.96
CA GLY A 85 -2.60 -14.82 -9.29
C GLY A 85 -2.48 -13.47 -9.98
N GLY A 86 -2.87 -13.41 -11.25
CA GLY A 86 -2.77 -12.19 -12.04
C GLY A 86 -3.63 -11.05 -11.48
N GLN A 87 -4.83 -11.33 -10.96
CA GLN A 87 -5.70 -10.30 -10.41
C GLN A 87 -5.11 -9.65 -9.16
N LEU A 88 -4.56 -10.47 -8.25
CA LEU A 88 -3.88 -9.96 -7.05
C LEU A 88 -2.64 -9.15 -7.43
N THR A 89 -1.83 -9.65 -8.37
CA THR A 89 -0.61 -8.97 -8.80
C THR A 89 -0.91 -7.63 -9.46
N MET A 90 -1.94 -7.58 -10.32
CA MET A 90 -2.40 -6.34 -10.94
C MET A 90 -2.94 -5.35 -9.91
N ALA A 91 -3.70 -5.81 -8.91
CA ALA A 91 -4.17 -4.95 -7.82
C ALA A 91 -3.00 -4.33 -7.04
N VAL A 92 -1.95 -5.12 -6.74
CA VAL A 92 -0.73 -4.63 -6.08
C VAL A 92 -0.04 -3.56 -6.94
N VAL A 93 0.09 -3.79 -8.24
CA VAL A 93 0.67 -2.80 -9.18
C VAL A 93 -0.13 -1.51 -9.19
N VAL A 94 -1.46 -1.59 -9.31
CA VAL A 94 -2.34 -0.42 -9.31
C VAL A 94 -2.19 0.36 -8.01
N VAL A 95 -2.27 -0.31 -6.85
CA VAL A 95 -2.13 0.35 -5.55
C VAL A 95 -0.73 0.98 -5.40
N ASN A 96 0.34 0.27 -5.76
CA ASN A 96 1.71 0.79 -5.68
C ASN A 96 1.89 2.05 -6.54
N LEU A 97 1.44 2.02 -7.79
CA LEU A 97 1.57 3.14 -8.70
C LEU A 97 0.67 4.31 -8.31
N THR A 98 -0.57 4.07 -7.88
CA THR A 98 -1.46 5.12 -7.37
C THR A 98 -0.85 5.83 -6.16
N LEU A 99 -0.29 5.08 -5.21
CA LEU A 99 0.39 5.68 -4.06
C LEU A 99 1.68 6.40 -4.46
N SER A 100 2.46 5.85 -5.39
CA SER A 100 3.64 6.55 -5.91
C SER A 100 3.26 7.85 -6.60
N LEU A 101 2.18 7.86 -7.38
CA LEU A 101 1.67 9.05 -8.06
C LEU A 101 1.21 10.10 -7.05
N ILE A 102 0.40 9.74 -6.05
CA ILE A 102 -0.12 10.72 -5.09
C ILE A 102 1.00 11.28 -4.20
N TYR A 103 1.89 10.43 -3.69
CA TYR A 103 2.87 10.85 -2.67
C TYR A 103 4.22 11.31 -3.21
N ARG A 104 4.64 10.87 -4.41
CA ARG A 104 5.91 11.30 -5.01
C ARG A 104 5.72 12.24 -6.20
N SER A 105 4.50 12.42 -6.72
CA SER A 105 4.36 13.31 -7.86
C SER A 105 4.53 14.76 -7.44
N LYS A 106 5.50 15.41 -8.08
CA LYS A 106 5.79 16.83 -7.95
C LYS A 106 4.91 17.64 -8.89
N TRP A 107 3.59 17.37 -8.93
CA TRP A 107 2.68 18.16 -9.77
C TRP A 107 2.78 19.62 -9.34
N ARG A 108 3.49 20.40 -10.15
CA ARG A 108 3.54 21.84 -10.07
C ARG A 108 2.59 22.31 -11.17
N PHE A 109 1.43 22.81 -10.75
CA PHE A 109 0.60 23.61 -11.63
C PHE A 109 1.31 24.96 -11.71
N ASP A 110 2.17 25.11 -12.71
CA ASP A 110 2.73 26.41 -13.11
C ASP A 110 1.63 27.27 -13.75
#